data_AF-A0A820KTP5-F1
#
_entry.id   AF-A0A820KTP5-F1
#
_cell.length_a   1.000
_cell.length_b   1.000
_cell.length_c   1.000
_cell.angle_alpha   90.00
_cell.angle_beta   90.00
_cell.angle_gamma   90.00
#
_symmetry.space_group_name_H-M   'P 1'
#
loop_
_entity.id
_entity.type
_entity.pdbx_description
1 polymer ?
#
loop_
_entity_poly.entity_id
_entity_poly.type
_entity_poly.pdbx_seq_one_letter_code
_entity_poly.pdbx_strand_id
1 'polypeptide(L)'
;MALKFIYLNFDRVCLILFVILQINNLYNLDIRTQKVVKGRSINMALSRRGRDALAYVNCEDMIVRNGIPMRARMLHDLKCHTTPVPYGTRPEHEVISIDRRILNELLLDEASKYPQINIHFQHKFVHWNSEEKSATFQTASGEHVDFKVDGLIGYDGCHSGVRAAMMKLDSVDFSQEYIDT
;
A
#
# COMPACT_ATOMS: atom_id res chain seq x y z
N MET A 1 24.01 5.55 -14.47
CA MET A 1 23.63 5.65 -13.05
C MET A 1 22.40 4.79 -12.84
N ALA A 2 22.62 3.48 -12.68
CA ALA A 2 21.56 2.47 -12.72
C ALA A 2 20.86 2.38 -11.36
N LEU A 3 19.55 2.56 -11.32
CA LEU A 3 18.71 2.09 -10.22
C LEU A 3 18.89 0.56 -10.15
N LYS A 4 19.79 0.11 -9.25
CA LYS A 4 19.80 -1.28 -8.79
C LYS A 4 18.52 -1.47 -8.00
N PHE A 5 17.48 -1.97 -8.67
CA PHE A 5 16.38 -2.65 -7.98
C PHE A 5 17.02 -3.73 -7.11
N ILE A 6 16.80 -3.63 -5.80
CA ILE A 6 17.29 -4.61 -4.83
C ILE A 6 16.59 -5.92 -5.17
N TYR A 7 17.31 -6.82 -5.86
CA TYR A 7 16.98 -8.23 -5.92
C TYR A 7 17.08 -8.76 -4.49
N LEU A 8 15.95 -8.81 -3.79
CA LEU A 8 15.83 -9.62 -2.58
C LEU A 8 15.78 -11.09 -3.05
N ASN A 9 16.95 -11.69 -3.19
CA ASN A 9 17.09 -13.14 -3.31
C ASN A 9 16.63 -13.74 -1.98
N PHE A 10 15.42 -14.30 -1.97
CA PHE A 10 14.77 -14.87 -0.77
C PHE A 10 15.44 -16.16 -0.26
N ASP A 11 16.47 -16.69 -0.94
CA ASP A 11 17.04 -18.00 -0.62
C ASP A 11 18.07 -18.01 0.53
N ARG A 12 18.57 -16.85 0.97
CA ARG A 12 19.62 -16.80 2.04
C ARG A 12 19.51 -15.66 3.03
N VAL A 13 18.47 -14.85 2.93
CA VAL A 13 18.26 -13.74 3.88
C VAL A 13 16.94 -14.00 4.57
N CYS A 14 16.96 -14.18 5.88
CA CYS A 14 15.78 -14.05 6.73
C CYS A 14 15.32 -12.58 6.74
N LEU A 15 15.00 -12.01 5.57
CA LEU A 15 14.08 -10.89 5.53
C LEU A 15 12.73 -11.49 5.90
N ILE A 16 12.47 -11.51 7.21
CA ILE A 16 11.10 -11.59 7.68
C ILE A 16 10.47 -10.30 7.16
N LEU A 17 9.78 -10.41 6.03
CA LEU A 17 8.99 -9.32 5.49
C LEU A 17 7.81 -9.17 6.46
N PHE A 18 8.05 -8.45 7.55
CA PHE A 18 7.01 -7.98 8.46
C PHE A 18 6.18 -6.96 7.68
N VAL A 19 5.18 -7.45 6.97
CA VAL A 19 4.13 -6.61 6.40
C VAL A 19 3.19 -6.28 7.57
N ILE A 20 3.62 -5.37 8.43
CA ILE A 20 2.74 -4.73 9.38
C ILE A 20 1.99 -3.66 8.58
N LEU A 21 0.77 -4.01 8.16
CA LEU A 21 -0.12 -3.13 7.40
C LEU A 21 -0.61 -1.99 8.29
N GLN A 22 0.24 -1.00 8.48
CA GLN A 22 -0.11 0.24 9.14
C GLN A 22 -0.71 1.21 8.12
N ILE A 23 -1.95 0.97 7.70
CA ILE A 23 -2.69 1.99 6.95
C ILE A 23 -3.25 3.01 7.96
N ASN A 24 -2.59 4.16 8.12
CA ASN A 24 -3.05 5.34 8.90
C ASN A 24 -2.84 5.40 10.42
N ASN A 25 -1.69 4.99 10.98
CA ASN A 25 -1.34 5.32 12.39
C ASN A 25 -2.37 4.86 13.46
N LEU A 26 -3.21 3.88 13.10
CA LEU A 26 -4.31 3.31 13.88
C LEU A 26 -4.11 1.80 14.07
N TYR A 27 -4.67 1.26 15.15
CA TYR A 27 -4.73 -0.19 15.42
C TYR A 27 -5.76 -0.85 14.49
N ASN A 28 -5.37 -1.10 13.25
CA ASN A 28 -6.30 -1.69 12.29
C ASN A 28 -6.50 -3.18 12.57
N LEU A 29 -7.76 -3.58 12.54
CA LEU A 29 -8.17 -4.98 12.48
C LEU A 29 -7.98 -5.52 11.05
N ASP A 30 -7.99 -6.84 10.92
CA ASP A 30 -7.98 -7.50 9.61
C ASP A 30 -9.25 -7.15 8.85
N ILE A 31 -9.12 -6.39 7.76
CA ILE A 31 -10.25 -5.91 6.94
C ILE A 31 -11.11 -7.05 6.39
N ARG A 32 -10.54 -8.24 6.18
CA ARG A 32 -11.26 -9.43 5.70
C ARG A 32 -12.30 -9.93 6.71
N THR A 33 -12.08 -9.64 7.99
CA THR A 33 -12.98 -10.02 9.09
C THR A 33 -14.00 -8.94 9.43
N GLN A 34 -13.85 -7.73 8.88
CA GLN A 34 -14.68 -6.58 9.23
C GLN A 34 -15.93 -6.49 8.37
N LYS A 35 -17.10 -6.27 9.00
CA LYS A 35 -18.35 -5.99 8.27
C LYS A 35 -18.31 -4.59 7.63
N VAL A 36 -17.80 -3.61 8.36
CA VAL A 36 -17.71 -2.21 7.94
C VAL A 36 -16.27 -1.73 8.07
N VAL A 37 -15.68 -1.35 6.94
CA VAL A 37 -14.34 -0.74 6.90
C VAL A 37 -14.51 0.78 6.84
N LYS A 38 -14.04 1.51 7.87
CA LYS A 38 -14.05 2.98 7.85
C LYS A 38 -12.88 3.50 7.01
N GLY A 39 -13.14 4.33 6.00
CA GLY A 39 -12.11 4.85 5.10
C GLY A 39 -12.56 6.06 4.27
N ARG A 40 -11.59 6.80 3.71
CA ARG A 40 -11.80 8.09 3.01
C ARG A 40 -12.14 7.96 1.51
N SER A 41 -11.86 6.82 0.88
CA SER A 41 -12.10 6.60 -0.56
C SER A 41 -12.56 5.18 -0.81
N ILE A 42 -13.65 5.05 -1.56
CA ILE A 42 -14.31 3.76 -1.84
C ILE A 42 -13.62 3.10 -3.04
N ASN A 43 -13.49 3.83 -4.16
CA ASN A 43 -12.85 3.33 -5.37
C ASN A 43 -11.53 4.06 -5.68
N MET A 44 -10.66 3.39 -6.44
CA MET A 44 -9.38 3.85 -6.93
C MET A 44 -9.26 3.61 -8.44
N ALA A 45 -8.56 4.52 -9.11
CA ALA A 45 -8.20 4.39 -10.52
C ALA A 45 -6.88 3.63 -10.66
N LEU A 46 -6.94 2.39 -11.16
CA LEU A 46 -5.81 1.53 -11.47
C LEU A 46 -5.40 1.73 -12.94
N SER A 47 -4.22 2.32 -13.15
CA SER A 47 -3.64 2.52 -14.47
C SER A 47 -2.63 1.43 -14.83
N ARG A 48 -2.02 1.54 -16.02
CA ARG A 48 -1.06 0.58 -16.55
C ARG A 48 0.09 0.26 -15.58
N ARG A 49 0.67 1.27 -14.92
CA ARG A 49 1.78 1.04 -13.97
C ARG A 49 1.37 0.17 -12.79
N GLY A 50 0.16 0.36 -12.27
CA GLY A 50 -0.37 -0.46 -11.19
C GLY A 50 -0.63 -1.89 -11.66
N ARG A 51 -1.17 -2.05 -12.87
CA ARG A 51 -1.38 -3.37 -13.50
C ARG A 51 -0.07 -4.12 -13.70
N ASP A 52 0.96 -3.47 -14.24
CA ASP A 52 2.27 -4.07 -14.46
C ASP A 52 2.90 -4.54 -13.14
N ALA A 53 2.77 -3.76 -12.06
CA ALA A 53 3.24 -4.17 -10.72
C ALA A 53 2.48 -5.40 -10.19
N LEU A 54 1.16 -5.47 -10.42
CA LEU A 54 0.34 -6.62 -10.05
C LEU A 54 0.65 -7.85 -10.91
N ALA A 55 0.98 -7.66 -12.19
CA ALA A 55 1.39 -8.73 -13.09
C ALA A 55 2.68 -9.39 -12.61
N TYR A 56 3.62 -8.60 -12.09
CA TYR A 56 4.88 -9.08 -11.54
C TYR A 56 4.70 -10.03 -10.35
N VAL A 57 3.59 -9.89 -9.60
CA VAL A 57 3.23 -10.77 -8.47
C VAL A 57 2.09 -11.73 -8.82
N ASN A 58 1.77 -11.90 -10.10
CA ASN A 58 0.69 -12.77 -10.61
C ASN A 58 -0.73 -12.44 -10.08
N CYS A 59 -0.97 -11.19 -9.69
CA CYS A 59 -2.26 -10.73 -9.15
C CYS A 59 -3.11 -9.96 -10.17
N GLU A 60 -2.57 -9.59 -11.34
CA GLU A 60 -3.27 -8.71 -12.29
C GLU A 60 -4.64 -9.25 -12.67
N ASP A 61 -4.73 -10.47 -13.18
CA ASP A 61 -5.99 -11.04 -13.69
C ASP A 61 -7.08 -11.08 -12.62
N MET A 62 -6.72 -11.48 -11.41
CA MET A 62 -7.64 -11.54 -10.27
C MET A 62 -8.20 -10.15 -9.94
N ILE A 63 -7.34 -9.13 -9.94
CA ILE A 63 -7.71 -7.76 -9.58
C ILE A 63 -8.50 -7.08 -10.69
N VAL A 64 -8.09 -7.26 -11.95
CA VAL A 64 -8.76 -6.70 -13.13
C VAL A 64 -10.19 -7.25 -13.26
N ARG A 65 -10.42 -8.53 -12.95
CA ARG A 65 -11.77 -9.14 -12.95
C ARG A 65 -12.74 -8.51 -11.93
N ASN A 66 -12.21 -7.91 -10.87
CA ASN A 66 -13.00 -7.22 -9.84
C ASN A 66 -13.15 -5.72 -10.11
N GLY A 67 -12.55 -5.21 -11.20
CA GLY A 67 -12.60 -3.81 -11.58
C GLY A 67 -13.56 -3.53 -12.73
N ILE A 68 -13.96 -2.26 -12.84
CA ILE A 68 -14.79 -1.75 -13.95
C ILE A 68 -13.88 -0.97 -14.90
N PRO A 69 -13.73 -1.39 -16.17
CA PRO A 69 -12.92 -0.66 -17.14
C PRO A 69 -13.56 0.67 -17.52
N MET A 70 -12.78 1.75 -17.41
CA MET A 70 -13.12 3.10 -17.86
C MET A 70 -12.27 3.44 -19.08
N ARG A 71 -12.93 3.54 -20.24
CA ARG A 71 -12.25 3.77 -21.54
C ARG A 71 -12.09 5.24 -21.90
N ALA A 72 -12.87 6.10 -21.25
CA ALA A 72 -12.91 7.54 -21.52
C ALA A 72 -13.27 8.29 -20.25
N ARG A 73 -12.86 9.56 -20.18
CA ARG A 73 -13.44 10.53 -19.23
C ARG A 73 -14.73 11.09 -19.83
N MET A 74 -15.81 11.13 -19.04
CA MET A 74 -17.05 11.76 -19.46
C MET A 74 -17.06 13.21 -18.99
N LEU A 75 -17.12 14.15 -19.92
CA LEU A 75 -17.27 15.58 -19.61
C LEU A 75 -18.75 15.92 -19.59
N HIS A 76 -19.20 16.57 -18.51
CA HIS A 76 -20.54 17.11 -18.37
C HIS A 76 -20.46 18.63 -18.47
N ASP A 77 -21.19 19.23 -19.43
CA ASP A 77 -21.27 20.69 -19.52
C ASP A 77 -22.43 21.27 -18.69
N LEU A 78 -22.47 22.60 -18.54
CA LEU A 78 -23.54 23.30 -17.81
C LEU A 78 -24.92 23.20 -18.48
N LYS A 79 -24.98 22.74 -19.74
CA LYS A 79 -26.20 22.53 -20.51
C LYS A 79 -26.64 21.05 -20.47
N CYS A 80 -26.05 20.23 -19.60
CA CYS A 80 -26.31 18.80 -19.45
C CYS A 80 -25.92 17.93 -20.66
N HIS A 81 -25.08 18.41 -21.57
CA HIS A 81 -24.49 17.58 -22.60
C HIS A 81 -23.33 16.75 -22.03
N THR A 82 -23.15 15.56 -22.60
CA THR A 82 -22.08 14.64 -22.24
C THR A 82 -21.16 14.41 -23.43
N THR A 83 -19.86 14.58 -23.23
CA THR A 83 -18.84 14.35 -24.25
C THR A 83 -17.82 13.33 -23.75
N PRO A 84 -17.72 12.13 -24.36
CA PRO A 84 -16.69 11.18 -24.03
C PRO A 84 -15.35 11.61 -24.63
N VAL A 85 -14.31 11.67 -23.80
CA VAL A 85 -12.93 11.89 -24.26
C VAL A 85 -12.12 10.63 -23.93
N PRO A 86 -11.77 9.80 -24.94
CA PRO A 86 -10.98 8.59 -24.74
C PRO A 86 -9.65 8.88 -24.04
N TYR A 87 -9.20 7.95 -23.19
CA TYR A 87 -7.88 8.10 -22.53
C TYR A 87 -6.71 7.89 -23.50
N GLY A 88 -6.95 7.21 -24.62
CA GLY A 88 -5.96 7.02 -25.67
C GLY A 88 -6.59 6.54 -26.97
N THR A 89 -5.74 6.26 -27.96
CA THR A 89 -6.15 5.84 -29.30
C THR A 89 -6.45 4.35 -29.43
N ARG A 90 -6.08 3.55 -28.42
CA ARG A 90 -6.20 2.10 -28.45
C ARG A 90 -7.15 1.59 -27.37
N PRO A 91 -7.91 0.50 -27.60
CA PRO A 91 -8.84 -0.05 -26.61
C PRO A 91 -8.17 -0.43 -25.28
N GLU A 92 -6.91 -0.85 -25.30
CA GLU A 92 -6.13 -1.19 -24.10
C GLU A 92 -5.72 0.02 -23.25
N HIS A 93 -5.89 1.25 -23.74
CA HIS A 93 -5.63 2.47 -22.97
C HIS A 93 -6.83 2.80 -22.09
N GLU A 94 -7.08 1.94 -21.11
CA GLU A 94 -8.16 2.09 -20.13
C GLU A 94 -7.59 2.28 -18.71
N VAL A 95 -8.42 2.90 -17.87
CA VAL A 95 -8.20 2.99 -16.44
C VAL A 95 -9.23 2.08 -15.78
N ILE A 96 -8.82 1.25 -14.85
CA ILE A 96 -9.74 0.34 -14.16
C ILE A 96 -10.17 1.00 -12.85
N SER A 97 -11.48 1.16 -12.65
CA SER A 97 -12.01 1.54 -11.35
C SER A 97 -12.13 0.31 -10.48
N ILE A 98 -11.45 0.28 -9.33
CA ILE A 98 -11.50 -0.84 -8.40
C ILE A 98 -11.78 -0.35 -6.98
N ASP A 99 -12.59 -1.11 -6.25
CA ASP A 99 -12.83 -0.86 -4.83
C ASP A 99 -11.54 -1.11 -4.02
N ARG A 100 -11.21 -0.16 -3.14
CA ARG A 100 -9.98 -0.19 -2.35
C ARG A 100 -9.96 -1.35 -1.35
N ARG A 101 -11.12 -1.66 -0.76
CA ARG A 101 -11.24 -2.76 0.19
C ARG A 101 -11.00 -4.08 -0.55
N ILE A 102 -11.67 -4.30 -1.68
CA ILE A 102 -11.49 -5.51 -2.48
C ILE A 102 -10.01 -5.67 -2.88
N LEU A 103 -9.37 -4.61 -3.37
CA LEU A 103 -7.95 -4.64 -3.72
C LEU A 103 -7.07 -5.09 -2.53
N ASN A 104 -7.28 -4.50 -1.36
CA ASN A 104 -6.49 -4.82 -0.17
C ASN A 104 -6.76 -6.24 0.36
N GLU A 105 -8.02 -6.69 0.35
CA GLU A 105 -8.39 -8.05 0.78
C GLU A 105 -7.71 -9.10 -0.11
N LEU A 106 -7.78 -8.92 -1.43
CA LEU A 106 -7.15 -9.83 -2.39
C LEU A 106 -5.62 -9.88 -2.23
N LEU A 107 -4.98 -8.74 -2.01
CA LEU A 107 -3.53 -8.68 -1.78
C LEU A 107 -3.12 -9.32 -0.45
N LEU A 108 -3.93 -9.16 0.60
CA LEU A 108 -3.75 -9.82 1.90
C LEU A 108 -3.88 -11.33 1.78
N ASP A 109 -4.89 -11.80 1.05
CA ASP A 109 -5.11 -13.23 0.81
C ASP A 109 -3.97 -13.83 0.00
N GLU A 110 -3.48 -13.13 -1.02
CA GLU A 110 -2.31 -13.58 -1.78
C GLU A 110 -1.06 -13.63 -0.89
N ALA A 111 -0.79 -12.58 -0.11
CA ALA A 111 0.36 -12.55 0.79
C ALA A 111 0.31 -13.67 1.84
N SER A 112 -0.89 -14.03 2.32
CA SER A 112 -1.10 -15.09 3.31
C SER A 112 -0.78 -16.50 2.77
N LYS A 113 -0.65 -16.69 1.45
CA LYS A 113 -0.28 -17.99 0.85
C LYS A 113 1.20 -18.31 1.02
N TYR A 114 2.04 -17.31 1.28
CA TYR A 114 3.48 -17.48 1.41
C TYR A 114 3.82 -17.78 2.87
N PRO A 115 4.37 -18.97 3.19
CA PRO A 115 4.66 -19.35 4.58
C PRO A 115 5.79 -18.50 5.21
N GLN A 116 6.57 -17.79 4.40
CA GLN A 116 7.61 -16.88 4.88
C GLN A 116 7.06 -15.52 5.32
N ILE A 117 5.79 -15.22 5.03
CA ILE A 117 5.15 -13.93 5.33
C ILE A 117 4.27 -14.10 6.57
N ASN A 118 4.59 -13.32 7.62
CA ASN A 118 3.76 -13.21 8.82
C ASN A 118 3.11 -11.82 8.85
N ILE A 119 1.78 -11.79 8.97
CA ILE A 119 0.99 -10.55 8.97
C ILE A 119 0.47 -10.32 10.38
N HIS A 120 0.89 -9.21 10.98
CA HIS A 120 0.50 -8.81 12.34
C HIS A 120 -0.39 -7.57 12.28
N PHE A 121 -1.69 -7.76 12.56
CA PHE A 121 -2.65 -6.66 12.71
C PHE A 121 -2.57 -6.06 14.11
N GLN A 122 -3.11 -4.85 14.29
CA GLN A 122 -3.09 -4.15 15.59
C GLN A 122 -1.70 -3.90 16.19
N HIS A 123 -0.67 -3.78 15.35
CA HIS A 123 0.68 -3.41 15.76
C HIS A 123 1.00 -2.06 15.15
N LYS A 124 1.17 -1.05 16.00
CA LYS A 124 1.48 0.33 15.60
C LYS A 124 2.97 0.57 15.77
N PHE A 125 3.67 0.96 14.70
CA PHE A 125 5.08 1.31 14.76
C PHE A 125 5.33 2.48 15.72
N VAL A 126 6.30 2.31 16.61
CA VAL A 126 6.71 3.32 17.59
C VAL A 126 8.11 3.83 17.30
N HIS A 127 9.07 2.91 17.13
CA HIS A 127 10.48 3.26 17.07
C HIS A 127 11.29 2.21 16.30
N TRP A 128 12.40 2.68 15.70
CA TRP A 128 13.42 1.86 15.07
C TRP A 128 14.75 2.11 15.77
N ASN A 129 15.38 1.05 16.27
CA ASN A 129 16.73 1.07 16.82
C ASN A 129 17.69 0.43 15.81
N SER A 130 18.52 1.25 15.18
CA SER A 130 19.48 0.80 14.17
C SER A 130 20.66 0.01 14.75
N GLU A 131 21.05 0.26 16.00
CA GLU A 131 22.17 -0.41 16.67
C GLU A 131 21.79 -1.87 17.00
N GLU A 132 20.61 -2.05 17.60
CA GLU A 132 20.09 -3.37 17.99
C GLU A 132 19.34 -4.09 16.87
N LYS A 133 19.18 -3.43 15.70
CA LYS A 133 18.40 -3.92 14.57
C LYS A 133 16.99 -4.38 15.01
N SER A 134 16.31 -3.52 15.75
CA SER A 134 15.02 -3.82 16.34
C SER A 134 13.98 -2.76 16.04
N ALA A 135 12.75 -3.21 15.77
CA ALA A 135 11.59 -2.36 15.58
C ALA A 135 10.59 -2.59 16.72
N THR A 136 10.25 -1.50 17.40
CA THR A 136 9.28 -1.49 18.51
C THR A 136 7.90 -1.12 18.00
N PHE A 137 6.91 -1.94 18.37
CA PHE A 137 5.51 -1.71 18.06
C PHE A 137 4.69 -1.68 19.34
N GLN A 138 3.65 -0.84 19.35
CA GLN A 138 2.63 -0.85 20.38
C GLN A 138 1.46 -1.71 19.89
N THR A 139 0.97 -2.61 20.73
CA THR A 139 -0.23 -3.43 20.44
C THR A 139 -1.50 -2.68 20.83
N ALA A 140 -2.66 -3.18 20.41
CA ALA A 140 -3.95 -2.61 20.81
C ALA A 140 -4.19 -2.61 22.34
N SER A 141 -3.52 -3.48 23.11
CA SER A 141 -3.58 -3.46 24.58
C SER A 141 -2.71 -2.36 25.20
N GLY A 142 -1.89 -1.67 24.41
CA GLY A 142 -0.94 -0.66 24.85
C GLY A 142 0.45 -1.23 25.20
N GLU A 143 0.62 -2.56 25.13
CA GLU A 143 1.92 -3.21 25.35
C GLU A 143 2.90 -2.90 24.22
N HIS A 144 4.18 -2.83 24.57
CA HIS A 144 5.27 -2.68 23.60
C HIS A 144 5.88 -4.05 23.31
N VAL A 145 6.05 -4.34 22.02
CA VAL A 145 6.66 -5.57 21.52
C VAL A 145 7.78 -5.21 20.56
N ASP A 146 8.93 -5.83 20.75
CA ASP A 146 10.11 -5.64 19.92
C ASP A 146 10.31 -6.82 18.96
N PHE A 147 10.56 -6.51 17.69
CA PHE A 147 10.95 -7.49 16.69
C PHE A 147 12.38 -7.23 16.24
N LYS A 148 13.23 -8.25 16.32
CA LYS A 148 14.57 -8.22 15.73
C LYS A 148 14.46 -8.48 14.23
N VAL A 149 14.91 -7.53 13.41
CA VAL A 149 14.83 -7.58 11.95
C VAL A 149 16.06 -6.95 11.31
N ASP A 150 16.56 -7.54 10.22
CA ASP A 150 17.74 -7.02 9.52
C ASP A 150 17.48 -5.71 8.75
N GLY A 151 16.21 -5.39 8.49
CA GLY A 151 15.80 -4.17 7.82
C GLY A 151 14.31 -3.87 7.99
N LEU A 152 13.97 -2.60 7.84
CA LEU A 152 12.62 -2.08 7.96
C LEU A 152 12.21 -1.39 6.65
N ILE A 153 11.05 -1.75 6.11
CA ILE A 153 10.47 -1.10 4.92
C ILE A 153 9.16 -0.44 5.33
N GLY A 154 9.07 0.89 5.14
CA GLY A 154 7.89 1.68 5.52
C GLY A 154 6.84 1.74 4.41
N TYR A 155 5.73 1.01 4.59
CA TYR A 155 4.51 1.12 3.75
C TYR A 155 3.31 1.67 4.55
N ASP A 156 3.57 2.65 5.42
CA ASP A 156 2.65 3.16 6.46
C ASP A 156 1.94 4.47 6.09
N GLY A 157 2.00 4.86 4.81
CA GLY A 157 1.15 5.89 4.22
C GLY A 157 1.64 7.34 4.38
N CYS A 158 0.74 8.30 4.14
CA CYS A 158 1.09 9.72 4.09
C CYS A 158 1.55 10.29 5.44
N HIS A 159 1.13 9.72 6.57
CA HIS A 159 1.57 10.10 7.92
C HIS A 159 2.49 9.01 8.53
N SER A 160 3.51 8.62 7.74
CA SER A 160 4.43 7.54 8.05
C SER A 160 5.21 7.79 9.35
N GLY A 161 5.10 6.86 10.30
CA GLY A 161 5.93 6.81 11.50
C GLY A 161 7.36 6.37 11.17
N VAL A 162 7.54 5.49 10.17
CA VAL A 162 8.87 5.07 9.70
C VAL A 162 9.63 6.26 9.15
N ARG A 163 9.00 7.08 8.30
CA ARG A 163 9.59 8.32 7.79
C ARG A 163 9.90 9.29 8.92
N ALA A 164 9.02 9.42 9.92
CA ALA A 164 9.28 10.25 11.09
C ALA A 164 10.49 9.79 11.91
N ALA A 165 10.74 8.48 12.00
CA ALA A 165 11.96 7.94 12.59
C ALA A 165 13.19 8.25 11.73
N MET A 166 13.08 8.08 10.40
CA MET A 166 14.18 8.38 9.47
C MET A 166 14.58 9.85 9.45
N MET A 167 13.63 10.79 9.58
CA MET A 167 13.93 12.23 9.63
C MET A 167 14.75 12.66 10.85
N LYS A 168 14.90 11.81 11.86
CA LYS A 168 15.78 12.05 13.02
C LYS A 168 17.22 11.61 12.76
N LEU A 169 17.47 10.90 11.67
CA LEU A 169 18.82 10.53 11.22
C LEU A 169 19.42 11.69 10.42
N ASP A 170 20.75 11.71 10.30
CA ASP A 170 21.44 12.79 9.61
C ASP A 170 21.14 12.84 8.10
N SER A 171 21.06 14.05 7.56
CA SER A 171 21.02 14.36 6.11
C SER A 171 19.80 13.83 5.34
N VAL A 172 18.58 14.14 5.81
CA VAL A 172 17.32 13.87 5.09
C VAL A 172 16.61 15.17 4.72
N ASP A 173 16.39 15.39 3.42
CA ASP A 173 15.50 16.46 2.94
C ASP A 173 14.03 16.02 3.01
N PHE A 174 13.16 16.85 3.59
CA PHE A 174 11.73 16.58 3.69
C PHE A 174 10.89 17.86 3.56
N SER A 175 9.76 17.76 2.83
CA SER A 175 8.77 18.83 2.70
C SER A 175 7.35 18.28 2.86
N GLN A 176 6.49 19.01 3.56
CA GLN A 176 5.07 18.69 3.67
C GLN A 176 4.24 19.96 3.55
N GLU A 177 3.27 19.93 2.63
CA GLU A 177 2.37 21.04 2.35
C GLU A 177 0.92 20.54 2.43
N TYR A 178 0.06 21.36 3.00
CA TYR A 178 -1.38 21.13 3.03
C TYR A 178 -2.03 22.15 2.10
N ILE A 179 -2.82 21.67 1.15
CA ILE A 179 -3.59 22.54 0.26
C ILE A 179 -4.85 22.94 1.02
N ASP A 180 -5.10 24.25 1.15
CA ASP A 180 -6.33 24.77 1.75
C ASP A 180 -7.56 24.29 0.96
N THR A 181 -8.62 23.95 1.69
CA THR A 181 -9.86 23.40 1.12
C THR A 181 -10.86 24.51 0.80
#